data_AF-A0A7C3NE09-F1
#
_entry.id   AF-A0A7C3NE09-F1
#
_cell.length_a   1.000
_cell.length_b   1.000
_cell.length_c   1.000
_cell.angle_alpha   90.00
_cell.angle_beta   90.00
_cell.angle_gamma   90.00
#
_symmetry.space_group_name_H-M   'P 1'
#
loop_
_entity.id
_entity.type
_entity.pdbx_description
1 polymer ?
#
loop_
_entity_poly.entity_id
_entity_poly.type
_entity_poly.pdbx_seq_one_letter_code
_entity_poly.pdbx_strand_id
1 'polypeptide(L)'
;MKKFKLIPTLIIAASLTFLPACAQQEEAEPAAPPSEEEVQAEIEEAGDAVEVYSEHQLNEFREAAAAQLARLEAQIDQLEVEAEQLQGQARAELEEELPELRRQAAEVEAQLEELGAATAETWDQVEPQFEAMAEQLEASLNEALAGLATAGEQAGEELEQESAEAVQELEQEAQEFEQRMEILEAYTIEERAEFEREVSVALQEYDARIEQLEAEAAQVDEATQAELNDEIAELRQQRETLQVRLNEIQAASAETWEELKWDITAGIENIEQSFEEVESRIG
;
A
#
# COMPACT_ATOMS: atom_id res chain seq x y z
N MET A 1 -5.34 -39.89 -1.20
CA MET A 1 -5.85 -39.90 0.20
C MET A 1 -4.68 -39.85 1.17
N LYS A 2 -4.39 -38.66 1.71
CA LYS A 2 -4.08 -38.39 3.13
C LYS A 2 -3.90 -36.88 3.26
N LYS A 3 -4.75 -36.29 4.10
CA LYS A 3 -4.83 -34.85 4.42
C LYS A 3 -3.71 -34.53 5.41
N PHE A 4 -2.92 -33.48 5.17
CA PHE A 4 -2.14 -32.83 6.21
C PHE A 4 -2.65 -31.39 6.34
N LYS A 5 -3.03 -31.04 7.57
CA LYS A 5 -3.65 -29.77 7.95
C LYS A 5 -2.59 -28.67 8.01
N LEU A 6 -2.95 -27.50 7.48
CA LEU A 6 -2.42 -26.18 7.81
C LEU A 6 -2.45 -25.91 9.32
N ILE A 7 -1.34 -25.40 9.85
CA ILE A 7 -1.28 -24.47 10.98
C ILE A 7 -0.04 -23.56 10.77
N PRO A 8 -0.17 -22.27 10.41
CA PRO A 8 0.90 -21.32 10.65
C PRO A 8 0.79 -20.84 12.10
N THR A 9 1.81 -21.17 12.91
CA THR A 9 1.91 -20.64 14.27
C THR A 9 2.71 -19.34 14.19
N LEU A 10 1.99 -18.23 14.23
CA LEU A 10 2.51 -16.89 14.50
C LEU A 10 3.05 -16.89 15.94
N ILE A 11 4.39 -16.87 16.09
CA ILE A 11 5.06 -16.63 17.37
C ILE A 11 5.69 -15.23 17.28
N ILE A 12 4.88 -14.20 17.51
CA ILE A 12 5.40 -12.92 17.99
C ILE A 12 5.64 -13.13 19.49
N ALA A 13 6.92 -13.19 19.85
CA ALA A 13 7.39 -13.43 21.21
C ALA A 13 7.11 -12.20 22.09
N ALA A 14 5.88 -12.07 22.58
CA ALA A 14 5.54 -11.24 23.72
C ALA A 14 6.17 -11.85 24.99
N SER A 15 7.39 -11.40 25.32
CA SER A 15 8.07 -11.77 26.56
C SER A 15 7.54 -10.93 27.72
N LEU A 16 6.35 -11.30 28.20
CA LEU A 16 5.85 -10.89 29.53
C LEU A 16 6.76 -11.52 30.61
N THR A 17 7.62 -10.72 31.22
CA THR A 17 8.20 -11.06 32.52
C THR A 17 7.30 -10.52 33.62
N PHE A 18 6.61 -11.44 34.29
CA PHE A 18 5.79 -11.17 35.47
C PHE A 18 6.69 -10.90 36.68
N LEU A 19 6.64 -9.69 37.24
CA LEU A 19 7.09 -9.41 38.61
C LEU A 19 5.87 -9.08 39.47
N PRO A 20 5.67 -9.72 40.64
CA PRO A 20 4.63 -9.32 41.58
C PRO A 20 5.20 -8.29 42.56
N ALA A 21 4.78 -7.03 42.48
CA ALA A 21 5.02 -6.07 43.57
C ALA A 21 4.00 -4.92 43.50
N CYS A 22 3.35 -4.69 44.64
CA CYS A 22 2.30 -3.70 44.85
C CYS A 22 2.76 -2.25 44.68
N ALA A 23 1.74 -1.41 44.42
CA ALA A 23 1.65 0.00 44.80
C ALA A 23 2.57 0.98 44.04
N GLN A 24 2.03 1.60 43.00
CA GLN A 24 1.69 3.03 42.98
C GLN A 24 0.98 3.27 41.64
N GLN A 25 -0.36 3.33 41.66
CA GLN A 25 -1.10 3.84 40.52
C GLN A 25 -0.92 5.35 40.59
N GLU A 26 0.06 5.87 39.86
CA GLU A 26 0.07 7.27 39.45
C GLU A 26 -1.19 7.44 38.58
N GLU A 27 -2.16 8.17 39.13
CA GLU A 27 -3.23 8.74 38.33
C GLU A 27 -2.55 9.60 37.26
N ALA A 28 -2.57 9.12 36.02
CA ALA A 28 -2.27 9.97 34.88
C ALA A 28 -3.28 11.11 34.91
N GLU A 29 -2.80 12.34 35.12
CA GLU A 29 -3.58 13.53 34.77
C GLU A 29 -4.09 13.34 33.34
N PRO A 30 -5.35 13.74 33.04
CA PRO A 30 -5.83 13.72 31.67
C PRO A 30 -4.85 14.57 30.85
N ALA A 31 -4.16 13.94 29.91
CA ALA A 31 -3.36 14.66 28.93
C ALA A 31 -4.27 15.68 28.25
N ALA A 32 -3.79 16.92 28.12
CA ALA A 32 -4.47 17.90 27.28
C ALA A 32 -4.72 17.27 25.89
N PRO A 33 -5.84 17.61 25.22
CA PRO A 33 -6.04 17.18 23.85
C PRO A 33 -4.81 17.58 23.01
N PRO A 34 -4.32 16.69 22.11
CA PRO A 34 -3.19 17.01 21.25
C PRO A 34 -3.52 18.27 20.44
N SER A 35 -2.49 19.09 20.18
CA SER A 35 -2.67 20.31 19.39
C SER A 35 -2.89 19.99 17.91
N GLU A 36 -3.55 20.89 17.16
CA GLU A 36 -3.71 20.78 15.70
C GLU A 36 -2.38 20.47 14.98
N GLU A 37 -1.28 21.04 15.48
CA GLU A 37 0.09 20.85 14.96
C GLU A 37 0.63 19.43 15.22
N GLU A 38 0.30 18.81 16.36
CA GLU A 38 0.70 17.44 16.71
C GLU A 38 -0.13 16.41 15.93
N VAL A 39 -1.43 16.65 15.81
CA VAL A 39 -2.33 15.83 14.98
C VAL A 39 -1.90 15.90 13.52
N GLN A 40 -1.56 17.09 13.01
CA GLN A 40 -1.01 17.25 11.66
C GLN A 40 0.29 16.45 11.49
N ALA A 41 1.21 16.53 12.44
CA ALA A 41 2.48 15.82 12.36
C ALA A 41 2.30 14.29 12.34
N GLU A 42 1.38 13.75 13.13
CA GLU A 42 1.12 12.31 13.19
C GLU A 42 0.38 11.80 11.94
N ILE A 43 -0.50 12.62 11.35
CA ILE A 43 -1.15 12.34 10.07
C ILE A 43 -0.14 12.37 8.90
N GLU A 44 0.70 13.41 8.83
CA GLU A 44 1.78 13.50 7.84
C GLU A 44 2.74 12.31 7.97
N GLU A 45 3.15 11.93 9.19
CA GLU A 45 4.06 10.80 9.42
C GLU A 45 3.44 9.46 8.99
N ALA A 46 2.16 9.23 9.23
CA ALA A 46 1.47 8.01 8.82
C ALA A 46 1.27 7.92 7.29
N GLY A 47 0.89 9.03 6.65
CA GLY A 47 0.76 9.12 5.20
C GLY A 47 2.10 8.95 4.49
N ASP A 48 3.13 9.67 4.94
CA ASP A 48 4.51 9.53 4.46
C ASP A 48 5.02 8.11 4.67
N ALA A 49 4.67 7.44 5.77
CA ALA A 49 5.12 6.08 6.03
C ALA A 49 4.55 5.06 5.03
N VAL A 50 3.27 5.18 4.64
CA VAL A 50 2.64 4.29 3.64
C VAL A 50 3.20 4.56 2.25
N GLU A 51 3.38 5.83 1.88
CA GLU A 51 3.98 6.23 0.60
C GLU A 51 5.44 5.76 0.51
N VAL A 52 6.27 6.09 1.49
CA VAL A 52 7.68 5.67 1.57
C VAL A 52 7.80 4.15 1.61
N TYR A 53 6.90 3.44 2.31
CA TYR A 53 6.91 1.98 2.32
C TYR A 53 6.56 1.40 0.94
N SER A 54 5.56 1.95 0.25
CA SER A 54 5.19 1.53 -1.11
C SER A 54 6.34 1.77 -2.12
N GLU A 55 6.94 2.96 -2.08
CA GLU A 55 8.11 3.30 -2.91
C GLU A 55 9.30 2.40 -2.61
N HIS A 56 9.54 2.11 -1.33
CA HIS A 56 10.62 1.22 -0.91
C HIS A 56 10.40 -0.20 -1.45
N GLN A 57 9.20 -0.75 -1.32
CA GLN A 57 8.88 -2.08 -1.84
C GLN A 57 9.05 -2.15 -3.37
N LEU A 58 8.63 -1.10 -4.09
CA LEU A 58 8.78 -1.03 -5.54
C LEU A 58 10.26 -0.99 -5.95
N ASN A 59 11.09 -0.25 -5.21
CA ASN A 59 12.53 -0.21 -5.47
C ASN A 59 13.22 -1.55 -5.14
N GLU A 60 12.82 -2.24 -4.07
CA GLU A 60 13.32 -3.59 -3.76
C GLU A 60 13.03 -4.56 -4.90
N PHE A 61 11.79 -4.60 -5.39
CA PHE A 61 11.40 -5.42 -6.53
C PHE A 61 12.24 -5.07 -7.77
N ARG A 62 12.43 -3.78 -8.05
CA ARG A 62 13.21 -3.31 -9.20
C ARG A 62 14.66 -3.77 -9.16
N GLU A 63 15.33 -3.61 -8.02
CA GLU A 63 16.73 -3.99 -7.86
C GLU A 63 16.91 -5.50 -8.05
N ALA A 64 15.97 -6.28 -7.54
CA ALA A 64 15.97 -7.73 -7.62
C ALA A 64 15.70 -8.20 -9.06
N ALA A 65 14.67 -7.66 -9.72
CA ALA A 65 14.36 -7.93 -11.11
C ALA A 65 15.51 -7.53 -12.07
N ALA A 66 16.20 -6.42 -11.80
CA ALA A 66 17.35 -5.98 -12.59
C ALA A 66 18.53 -6.95 -12.44
N ALA A 67 18.75 -7.50 -11.24
CA ALA A 67 19.78 -8.50 -11.01
C ALA A 67 19.49 -9.80 -11.78
N GLN A 68 18.22 -10.24 -11.84
CA GLN A 68 17.82 -11.42 -12.60
C GLN A 68 17.92 -11.20 -14.11
N LEU A 69 17.52 -10.03 -14.60
CA LEU A 69 17.68 -9.69 -16.01
C LEU A 69 19.15 -9.68 -16.42
N ALA A 70 20.04 -9.11 -15.60
CA ALA A 70 21.48 -9.15 -15.85
C ALA A 70 22.04 -10.59 -15.89
N ARG A 71 21.45 -11.51 -15.10
CA ARG A 71 21.79 -12.94 -15.14
C ARG A 71 21.34 -13.59 -16.45
N LEU A 72 20.14 -13.28 -16.95
CA LEU A 72 19.66 -13.76 -18.25
C LEU A 72 20.49 -13.20 -19.41
N GLU A 73 20.88 -11.93 -19.37
CA GLU A 73 21.76 -11.33 -20.38
C GLU A 73 23.14 -11.99 -20.44
N ALA A 74 23.71 -12.33 -19.29
CA ALA A 74 24.96 -13.08 -19.22
C ALA A 74 24.83 -14.50 -19.83
N GLN A 75 23.66 -15.12 -19.72
CA GLN A 75 23.40 -16.40 -20.38
C GLN A 75 23.24 -16.23 -21.90
N ILE A 76 22.63 -15.13 -22.37
CA ILE A 76 22.61 -14.79 -23.81
C ILE A 76 24.05 -14.56 -24.32
N ASP A 77 24.92 -13.89 -23.55
CA ASP A 77 26.36 -13.76 -23.87
C ASP A 77 27.03 -15.15 -24.01
N GLN A 78 26.74 -16.07 -23.09
CA GLN A 78 27.31 -17.41 -23.12
C GLN A 78 26.77 -18.23 -24.29
N LEU A 79 25.47 -18.14 -24.58
CA LEU A 79 24.84 -18.78 -25.72
C LEU A 79 25.48 -18.36 -27.05
N GLU A 80 25.86 -17.08 -27.17
CA GLU A 80 26.60 -16.56 -28.32
C GLU A 80 27.98 -17.23 -28.47
N VAL A 81 28.70 -17.39 -27.36
CA VAL A 81 30.01 -18.09 -27.34
C VAL A 81 29.89 -19.56 -27.69
N GLU A 82 28.82 -20.24 -27.25
CA GLU A 82 28.57 -21.65 -27.58
C GLU A 82 28.13 -21.81 -29.04
N ALA A 83 27.29 -20.91 -29.56
CA ALA A 83 26.89 -20.88 -30.96
C ALA A 83 28.10 -20.76 -31.92
N GLU A 84 29.13 -20.01 -31.55
CA GLU A 84 30.37 -19.91 -32.34
C GLU A 84 31.13 -21.25 -32.46
N GLN A 85 31.00 -22.12 -31.45
CA GLN A 85 31.65 -23.44 -31.38
C GLN A 85 30.89 -24.50 -32.15
N LEU A 86 29.57 -24.31 -32.33
CA LEU A 86 28.72 -25.17 -33.13
C LEU A 86 29.05 -25.07 -34.64
N GLN A 87 28.56 -26.06 -35.39
CA GLN A 87 28.72 -26.13 -36.84
C GLN A 87 27.41 -26.54 -37.52
N GLY A 88 27.25 -26.11 -38.77
CA GLY A 88 26.12 -26.52 -39.60
C GLY A 88 24.84 -25.79 -39.24
N GLN A 89 23.72 -26.52 -39.26
CA GLN A 89 22.38 -25.93 -39.16
C GLN A 89 22.08 -25.35 -37.77
N ALA A 90 22.46 -26.04 -36.69
CA ALA A 90 22.24 -25.57 -35.32
C ALA A 90 22.89 -24.20 -35.05
N ARG A 91 24.10 -23.98 -35.58
CA ARG A 91 24.77 -22.67 -35.50
C ARG A 91 23.99 -21.59 -36.25
N ALA A 92 23.50 -21.90 -37.45
CA ALA A 92 22.80 -20.92 -38.27
C ALA A 92 21.46 -20.49 -37.65
N GLU A 93 20.76 -21.42 -37.01
CA GLU A 93 19.51 -21.17 -36.28
C GLU A 93 19.77 -20.28 -35.05
N LEU A 94 20.77 -20.60 -34.22
CA LEU A 94 21.14 -19.78 -33.06
C LEU A 94 21.65 -18.37 -33.43
N GLU A 95 22.47 -18.26 -34.47
CA GLU A 95 22.94 -16.95 -34.97
C GLU A 95 21.79 -16.07 -35.50
N GLU A 96 20.68 -16.68 -35.95
CA GLU A 96 19.47 -15.97 -36.37
C GLU A 96 18.63 -15.47 -35.19
N GLU A 97 18.57 -16.23 -34.09
CA GLU A 97 17.75 -15.94 -32.90
C GLU A 97 18.42 -14.97 -31.90
N LEU A 98 19.74 -14.98 -31.79
CA LEU A 98 20.50 -14.14 -30.84
C LEU A 98 20.19 -12.63 -30.90
N PRO A 99 20.06 -11.98 -32.08
CA PRO A 99 19.71 -10.56 -32.14
C PRO A 99 18.33 -10.24 -31.56
N GLU A 100 17.39 -11.18 -31.69
CA GLU A 100 16.04 -11.02 -31.18
C GLU A 100 16.01 -11.20 -29.66
N LEU A 101 16.75 -12.16 -29.10
CA LEU A 101 16.94 -12.32 -27.65
C LEU A 101 17.51 -11.04 -27.02
N ARG A 102 18.53 -10.44 -27.63
CA ARG A 102 19.12 -9.18 -27.17
C ARG A 102 18.13 -8.03 -27.20
N ARG A 103 17.31 -7.96 -28.25
CA ARG A 103 16.28 -6.93 -28.38
C ARG A 103 15.25 -7.06 -27.25
N GLN A 104 14.79 -8.28 -26.98
CA GLN A 104 13.80 -8.56 -25.93
C GLN A 104 14.37 -8.25 -24.53
N ALA A 105 15.62 -8.65 -24.24
CA ALA A 105 16.27 -8.34 -22.96
C ALA A 105 16.36 -6.83 -22.72
N ALA A 106 16.77 -6.05 -23.73
CA ALA A 106 16.82 -4.60 -23.64
C ALA A 106 15.45 -3.94 -23.49
N GLU A 107 14.38 -4.53 -24.03
CA GLU A 107 13.01 -4.05 -23.86
C GLU A 107 12.49 -4.31 -22.44
N VAL A 108 12.77 -5.48 -21.87
CA VAL A 108 12.47 -5.78 -20.47
C VAL A 108 13.24 -4.83 -19.54
N GLU A 109 14.52 -4.56 -19.82
CA GLU A 109 15.33 -3.60 -19.03
C GLU A 109 14.71 -2.19 -19.07
N ALA A 110 14.38 -1.70 -20.26
CA ALA A 110 13.77 -0.39 -20.42
C ALA A 110 12.42 -0.29 -19.71
N GLN A 111 11.59 -1.35 -19.77
CA GLN A 111 10.32 -1.35 -19.06
C GLN A 111 10.52 -1.39 -17.55
N LEU A 112 11.50 -2.12 -17.05
CA LEU A 112 11.84 -2.14 -15.63
C LEU A 112 12.30 -0.76 -15.12
N GLU A 113 13.01 0.00 -15.95
CA GLU A 113 13.34 1.40 -15.63
C GLU A 113 12.10 2.30 -15.59
N GLU A 114 11.14 2.10 -16.50
CA GLU A 114 9.86 2.82 -16.52
C GLU A 114 9.01 2.47 -15.28
N LEU A 115 8.98 1.19 -14.89
CA LEU A 115 8.34 0.74 -13.64
C LEU A 115 8.90 1.46 -12.41
N GLY A 116 10.21 1.72 -12.38
CA GLY A 116 10.84 2.44 -11.28
C GLY A 116 10.49 3.94 -11.22
N ALA A 117 9.78 4.49 -12.20
CA ALA A 117 9.18 5.82 -12.16
C ALA A 117 7.66 5.78 -11.93
N ALA A 118 7.06 4.58 -11.87
CA ALA A 118 5.66 4.38 -11.57
C ALA A 118 5.42 4.55 -10.06
N THR A 119 4.23 5.02 -9.69
CA THR A 119 3.74 4.97 -8.31
C THR A 119 2.95 3.68 -8.09
N ALA A 120 2.69 3.32 -6.83
CA ALA A 120 1.82 2.20 -6.47
C ALA A 120 0.45 2.26 -7.19
N GLU A 121 -0.11 3.46 -7.37
CA GLU A 121 -1.39 3.67 -8.08
C GLU A 121 -1.32 3.31 -9.58
N THR A 122 -0.15 3.42 -10.18
CA THR A 122 0.04 3.10 -11.61
C THR A 122 0.50 1.67 -11.86
N TRP A 123 0.90 0.93 -10.82
CA TRP A 123 1.46 -0.41 -10.89
C TRP A 123 0.59 -1.38 -11.68
N ASP A 124 -0.71 -1.45 -11.37
CA ASP A 124 -1.69 -2.33 -12.03
C ASP A 124 -1.77 -2.15 -13.56
N GLN A 125 -1.35 -0.99 -14.07
CA GLN A 125 -1.39 -0.69 -15.51
C GLN A 125 -0.10 -1.10 -16.22
N VAL A 126 1.02 -1.10 -15.51
CA VAL A 126 2.36 -1.29 -16.06
C VAL A 126 2.89 -2.71 -15.83
N GLU A 127 2.51 -3.35 -14.73
CA GLU A 127 2.89 -4.73 -14.39
C GLU A 127 2.53 -5.74 -15.48
N PRO A 128 1.29 -5.79 -16.03
CA PRO A 128 0.96 -6.78 -17.05
C PRO A 128 1.77 -6.65 -18.33
N GLN A 129 2.28 -5.44 -18.62
CA GLN A 129 3.13 -5.19 -19.79
C GLN A 129 4.55 -5.72 -19.53
N PHE A 130 5.08 -5.49 -18.34
CA PHE A 130 6.36 -6.04 -17.91
C PHE A 130 6.33 -7.58 -17.89
N GLU A 131 5.31 -8.18 -17.28
CA GLU A 131 5.13 -9.65 -17.25
C GLU A 131 5.12 -10.24 -18.66
N ALA A 132 4.34 -9.68 -19.57
CA ALA A 132 4.25 -10.18 -20.94
C ALA A 132 5.60 -10.13 -21.68
N MET A 133 6.42 -9.10 -21.44
CA MET A 133 7.75 -9.00 -22.06
C MET A 133 8.76 -9.96 -21.42
N ALA A 134 8.69 -10.16 -20.10
CA ALA A 134 9.51 -11.13 -19.39
C ALA A 134 9.18 -12.57 -19.84
N GLU A 135 7.89 -12.92 -19.94
CA GLU A 135 7.43 -14.22 -20.46
C GLU A 135 7.89 -14.45 -21.91
N GLN A 136 7.87 -13.41 -22.74
CA GLN A 136 8.32 -13.51 -24.13
C GLN A 136 9.84 -13.75 -24.22
N LEU A 137 10.62 -13.04 -23.38
CA LEU A 137 12.07 -13.21 -23.29
C LEU A 137 12.41 -14.63 -22.83
N GLU A 138 11.76 -15.12 -21.78
CA GLU A 138 11.92 -16.49 -21.30
C GLU A 138 11.63 -17.50 -22.41
N ALA A 139 10.47 -17.38 -23.06
CA ALA A 139 10.05 -18.34 -24.09
C ALA A 139 11.08 -18.42 -25.22
N SER A 140 11.58 -17.27 -25.67
CA SER A 140 12.60 -17.19 -26.73
C SER A 140 13.93 -17.79 -26.27
N LEU A 141 14.34 -17.53 -25.02
CA LEU A 141 15.59 -18.05 -24.46
C LEU A 141 15.54 -19.57 -24.31
N ASN A 142 14.42 -20.11 -23.82
CA ASN A 142 14.20 -21.54 -23.70
C ASN A 142 14.18 -22.25 -25.06
N GLU A 143 13.62 -21.63 -26.10
CA GLU A 143 13.67 -22.18 -27.46
C GLU A 143 15.12 -22.28 -27.98
N ALA A 144 15.91 -21.22 -27.80
CA ALA A 144 17.30 -21.20 -28.22
C ALA A 144 18.15 -22.23 -27.46
N LEU A 145 17.94 -22.37 -26.15
CA LEU A 145 18.62 -23.35 -25.30
C LEU A 145 18.26 -24.79 -25.67
N ALA A 146 16.99 -25.06 -25.98
CA ALA A 146 16.56 -26.37 -26.49
C ALA A 146 17.22 -26.70 -27.84
N GLY A 147 17.36 -25.70 -28.72
CA GLY A 147 18.12 -25.83 -29.97
C GLY A 147 19.56 -26.30 -29.72
N LEU A 148 20.24 -25.69 -28.75
CA LEU A 148 21.61 -26.04 -28.36
C LEU A 148 21.71 -27.44 -27.73
N ALA A 149 20.78 -27.80 -26.84
CA ALA A 149 20.75 -29.13 -26.21
C ALA A 149 20.58 -30.26 -27.24
N THR A 150 19.76 -30.07 -28.29
CA THR A 150 19.59 -31.07 -29.35
C THR A 150 20.84 -31.27 -30.22
N ALA A 151 21.75 -30.28 -30.26
CA ALA A 151 23.03 -30.36 -30.95
C ALA A 151 24.10 -31.17 -30.18
N GLY A 152 23.85 -31.48 -28.91
CA GLY A 152 24.60 -32.47 -28.12
C GLY A 152 25.72 -31.88 -27.28
N GLU A 153 25.36 -31.07 -26.28
CA GLU A 153 26.30 -30.41 -25.37
C GLU A 153 25.78 -30.44 -23.92
N GLN A 154 26.65 -30.75 -22.94
CA GLN A 154 26.33 -30.59 -21.51
C GLN A 154 26.09 -29.12 -21.13
N ALA A 155 26.69 -28.20 -21.91
CA ALA A 155 26.61 -26.77 -21.67
C ALA A 155 25.18 -26.22 -21.92
N GLY A 156 24.46 -26.76 -22.90
CA GLY A 156 23.06 -26.42 -23.14
C GLY A 156 22.12 -26.83 -22.01
N GLU A 157 22.33 -28.01 -21.40
CA GLU A 157 21.55 -28.44 -20.22
C GLU A 157 21.84 -27.57 -18.98
N GLU A 158 23.10 -27.13 -18.82
CA GLU A 158 23.51 -26.25 -17.71
C GLU A 158 22.93 -24.84 -17.88
N LEU A 159 23.00 -24.27 -19.08
CA LEU A 159 22.38 -22.99 -19.40
C LEU A 159 20.85 -23.02 -19.32
N GLU A 160 20.20 -24.10 -19.77
CA GLU A 160 18.75 -24.30 -19.62
C GLU A 160 18.35 -24.27 -18.14
N GLN A 161 19.12 -24.94 -17.28
CA GLN A 161 18.87 -24.91 -15.85
C GLN A 161 19.11 -23.52 -15.25
N GLU A 162 20.22 -22.85 -15.58
CA GLU A 162 20.52 -21.51 -15.06
C GLU A 162 19.50 -20.45 -15.50
N SER A 163 18.96 -20.58 -16.72
CA SER A 163 17.89 -19.73 -17.26
C SER A 163 16.61 -19.94 -16.47
N ALA A 164 16.19 -21.20 -16.33
CA ALA A 164 15.00 -21.57 -15.59
C ALA A 164 15.05 -21.13 -14.12
N GLU A 165 16.22 -21.22 -13.48
CA GLU A 165 16.42 -20.72 -12.11
C GLU A 165 16.30 -19.20 -12.03
N ALA A 166 16.91 -18.45 -12.95
CA ALA A 166 16.85 -16.99 -12.97
C ALA A 166 15.41 -16.48 -13.19
N VAL A 167 14.68 -17.12 -14.10
CA VAL A 167 13.26 -16.81 -14.36
C VAL A 167 12.41 -17.14 -13.14
N GLN A 168 12.57 -18.33 -12.56
CA GLN A 168 11.79 -18.74 -11.40
C GLN A 168 12.00 -17.79 -10.20
N GLU A 169 13.23 -17.32 -9.99
CA GLU A 169 13.51 -16.34 -8.94
C GLU A 169 12.83 -14.99 -9.24
N LEU A 170 12.82 -14.53 -10.50
CA LEU A 170 12.09 -13.32 -10.91
C LEU A 170 10.58 -13.45 -10.70
N GLU A 171 9.97 -14.58 -11.10
CA GLU A 171 8.55 -14.87 -10.87
C GLU A 171 8.21 -14.87 -9.38
N GLN A 172 9.10 -15.43 -8.55
CA GLN A 172 8.91 -15.46 -7.11
C GLN A 172 8.96 -14.05 -6.51
N GLU A 173 9.93 -13.22 -6.93
CA GLU A 173 10.04 -11.84 -6.47
C GLU A 173 8.81 -11.01 -6.86
N ALA A 174 8.27 -11.21 -8.06
CA ALA A 174 7.01 -10.59 -8.49
C ALA A 174 5.83 -11.01 -7.62
N GLN A 175 5.66 -12.31 -7.37
CA GLN A 175 4.58 -12.82 -6.51
C GLN A 175 4.71 -12.35 -5.05
N GLU A 176 5.93 -12.23 -4.53
CA GLU A 176 6.16 -11.71 -3.19
C GLU A 176 5.86 -10.21 -3.12
N PHE A 177 6.19 -9.45 -4.17
CA PHE A 177 5.84 -8.05 -4.29
C PHE A 177 4.32 -7.86 -4.33
N GLU A 178 3.61 -8.59 -5.19
CA GLU A 178 2.14 -8.56 -5.31
C GLU A 178 1.48 -8.82 -3.96
N GLN A 179 1.92 -9.85 -3.22
CA GLN A 179 1.39 -10.15 -1.88
C GLN A 179 1.64 -9.03 -0.87
N ARG A 180 2.81 -8.37 -0.91
CA ARG A 180 3.10 -7.23 -0.02
C ARG A 180 2.22 -6.04 -0.36
N MET A 181 1.99 -5.78 -1.64
CA MET A 181 1.10 -4.71 -2.10
C MET A 181 -0.36 -4.99 -1.74
N GLU A 182 -0.85 -6.23 -1.88
CA GLU A 182 -2.20 -6.62 -1.46
C GLU A 182 -2.39 -6.42 0.06
N ILE A 183 -1.39 -6.76 0.87
CA ILE A 183 -1.44 -6.51 2.33
C ILE A 183 -1.52 -5.01 2.62
N LEU A 184 -0.77 -4.19 1.90
CA LEU A 184 -0.75 -2.74 2.07
C LEU A 184 -2.08 -2.10 1.64
N GLU A 185 -2.65 -2.56 0.53
CA GLU A 185 -3.97 -2.15 0.07
C GLU A 185 -5.06 -2.55 1.09
N ALA A 186 -5.01 -3.78 1.59
CA ALA A 186 -5.97 -4.24 2.60
C ALA A 186 -5.87 -3.43 3.90
N TYR A 187 -4.65 -3.12 4.36
CA TYR A 187 -4.39 -2.28 5.53
C TYR A 187 -5.00 -0.88 5.36
N THR A 188 -4.70 -0.23 4.23
CA THR A 188 -5.23 1.11 3.93
C THR A 188 -6.75 1.11 3.80
N ILE A 189 -7.37 0.08 3.21
CA ILE A 189 -8.84 -0.06 3.15
C ILE A 189 -9.43 -0.19 4.57
N GLU A 190 -8.84 -0.99 5.45
CA GLU A 190 -9.32 -1.18 6.81
C GLU A 190 -9.26 0.11 7.64
N GLU A 191 -8.13 0.83 7.58
CA GLU A 191 -7.96 2.14 8.23
C GLU A 191 -8.98 3.18 7.73
N ARG A 192 -9.21 3.24 6.42
CA ARG A 192 -10.20 4.14 5.82
C ARG A 192 -11.60 3.85 6.34
N ALA A 193 -11.99 2.58 6.32
CA ALA A 193 -13.29 2.13 6.81
C ALA A 193 -13.45 2.35 8.32
N GLU A 194 -12.37 2.34 9.08
CA GLU A 194 -12.35 2.71 10.49
C GLU A 194 -12.61 4.19 10.70
N PHE A 195 -11.83 5.05 10.06
CA PHE A 195 -12.00 6.49 10.15
C PHE A 195 -13.42 6.94 9.75
N GLU A 196 -13.96 6.43 8.62
CA GLU A 196 -15.33 6.75 8.19
C GLU A 196 -16.39 6.36 9.21
N ARG A 197 -16.18 5.24 9.91
CA ARG A 197 -17.10 4.75 10.94
C ARG A 197 -17.05 5.63 12.18
N GLU A 198 -15.86 6.04 12.62
CA GLU A 198 -15.67 6.95 13.75
C GLU A 198 -16.36 8.29 13.49
N VAL A 199 -16.15 8.88 12.32
CA VAL A 199 -16.81 10.13 11.90
C VAL A 199 -18.33 9.95 11.82
N SER A 200 -18.81 8.81 11.30
CA SER A 200 -20.24 8.50 11.25
C SER A 200 -20.88 8.34 12.63
N VAL A 201 -20.13 7.85 13.61
CA VAL A 201 -20.57 7.77 15.02
C VAL A 201 -20.60 9.16 15.64
N ALA A 202 -19.55 9.96 15.46
CA ALA A 202 -19.50 11.34 15.96
C ALA A 202 -20.68 12.18 15.43
N LEU A 203 -21.01 12.08 14.14
CA LEU A 203 -22.17 12.77 13.55
C LEU A 203 -23.51 12.37 14.21
N GLN A 204 -23.69 11.10 14.58
CA GLN A 204 -24.88 10.62 15.29
C GLN A 204 -24.93 11.12 16.74
N GLU A 205 -23.77 11.19 17.39
CA GLU A 205 -23.65 11.75 18.74
C GLU A 205 -23.95 13.25 18.74
N TYR A 206 -23.46 13.99 17.75
CA TYR A 206 -23.75 15.42 17.57
C TYR A 206 -25.24 15.68 17.36
N ASP A 207 -25.94 14.83 16.59
CA ASP A 207 -27.40 14.92 16.47
C ASP A 207 -28.09 14.80 17.82
N ALA A 208 -27.73 13.78 18.60
CA ALA A 208 -28.33 13.54 19.91
C ALA A 208 -28.05 14.69 20.89
N ARG A 209 -26.82 15.22 20.89
CA ARG A 209 -26.42 16.37 21.72
C ARG A 209 -27.16 17.63 21.33
N ILE A 210 -27.30 17.91 20.03
CA ILE A 210 -28.10 19.04 19.52
C ILE A 210 -29.55 18.91 20.00
N GLU A 211 -30.18 17.74 19.87
CA GLU A 211 -31.55 17.52 20.35
C GLU A 211 -31.68 17.74 21.87
N GLN A 212 -30.67 17.34 22.64
CA GLN A 212 -30.63 17.60 24.09
C GLN A 212 -30.53 19.09 24.39
N LEU A 213 -29.62 19.82 23.75
CA LEU A 213 -29.45 21.26 23.93
C LEU A 213 -30.74 22.02 23.60
N GLU A 214 -31.47 21.62 22.55
CA GLU A 214 -32.77 22.21 22.24
C GLU A 214 -33.81 22.00 23.34
N ALA A 215 -33.84 20.80 23.93
CA ALA A 215 -34.75 20.49 25.02
C ALA A 215 -34.41 21.27 26.30
N GLU A 216 -33.12 21.53 26.54
CA GLU A 216 -32.64 22.33 27.67
C GLU A 216 -32.88 23.82 27.45
N ALA A 217 -32.59 24.34 26.25
CA ALA A 217 -32.87 25.72 25.85
C ALA A 217 -34.38 26.06 25.93
N ALA A 218 -35.27 25.07 25.76
CA ALA A 218 -36.71 25.26 25.95
C ALA A 218 -37.14 25.50 27.41
N GLN A 219 -36.25 25.26 28.39
CA GLN A 219 -36.54 25.36 29.82
C GLN A 219 -35.99 26.62 30.48
N VAL A 220 -35.16 27.41 29.77
CA VAL A 220 -34.61 28.68 30.26
C VAL A 220 -35.54 29.85 29.93
N ASP A 221 -35.18 31.09 30.32
CA ASP A 221 -35.96 32.27 29.98
C ASP A 221 -35.86 32.66 28.50
N GLU A 222 -36.83 33.44 28.02
CA GLU A 222 -37.01 33.77 26.59
C GLU A 222 -35.79 34.48 25.98
N ALA A 223 -35.04 35.27 26.76
CA ALA A 223 -33.86 35.96 26.24
C ALA A 223 -32.70 34.97 26.05
N THR A 224 -32.40 34.15 27.05
CA THR A 224 -31.34 33.12 26.96
C THR A 224 -31.69 32.05 25.92
N GLN A 225 -32.97 31.67 25.81
CA GLN A 225 -33.43 30.73 24.80
C GLN A 225 -33.14 31.21 23.37
N ALA A 226 -33.35 32.50 23.08
CA ALA A 226 -33.08 33.05 21.75
C ALA A 226 -31.60 32.97 21.39
N GLU A 227 -30.71 33.30 22.33
CA GLU A 227 -29.26 33.22 22.13
C GLU A 227 -28.78 31.78 21.92
N LEU A 228 -29.27 30.83 22.72
CA LEU A 228 -28.93 29.40 22.58
C LEU A 228 -29.42 28.83 21.24
N ASN A 229 -30.60 29.23 20.77
CA ASN A 229 -31.12 28.75 19.49
C ASN A 229 -30.25 29.18 18.30
N ASP A 230 -29.62 30.36 18.35
CA ASP A 230 -28.71 30.82 17.32
C ASP A 230 -27.44 29.96 17.30
N GLU A 231 -26.84 29.68 18.47
CA GLU A 231 -25.65 28.82 18.58
C GLU A 231 -25.94 27.35 18.20
N ILE A 232 -27.10 26.82 18.60
CA ILE A 232 -27.56 25.49 18.18
C ILE A 232 -27.74 25.41 16.66
N ALA A 233 -28.17 26.50 16.01
CA ALA A 233 -28.26 26.54 14.56
C ALA A 233 -26.87 26.52 13.88
N GLU A 234 -25.86 27.15 14.49
CA GLU A 234 -24.47 27.08 14.02
C GLU A 234 -23.89 25.66 14.18
N LEU A 235 -24.12 25.00 15.33
CA LEU A 235 -23.75 23.60 15.54
C LEU A 235 -24.34 22.67 14.48
N ARG A 236 -25.62 22.87 14.11
CA ARG A 236 -26.24 22.13 13.00
C ARG A 236 -25.52 22.34 11.68
N GLN A 237 -25.14 23.57 11.37
CA GLN A 237 -24.44 23.90 10.14
C GLN A 237 -23.04 23.26 10.09
N GLN A 238 -22.30 23.29 11.19
CA GLN A 238 -21.00 22.64 11.30
C GLN A 238 -21.13 21.12 11.10
N ARG A 239 -22.10 20.49 11.78
CA ARG A 239 -22.43 19.06 11.61
C ARG A 239 -22.79 18.72 10.15
N GLU A 240 -23.59 19.53 9.48
CA GLU A 240 -23.92 19.34 8.05
C GLU A 240 -22.67 19.45 7.17
N THR A 241 -21.78 20.39 7.48
CA THR A 241 -20.51 20.55 6.77
C THR A 241 -19.62 19.32 6.92
N LEU A 242 -19.50 18.79 8.14
CA LEU A 242 -18.76 17.57 8.43
C LEU A 242 -19.35 16.35 7.69
N GLN A 243 -20.68 16.26 7.59
CA GLN A 243 -21.35 15.22 6.80
C GLN A 243 -21.02 15.31 5.31
N VAL A 244 -20.89 16.52 4.74
CA VAL A 244 -20.46 16.71 3.36
C VAL A 244 -19.02 16.22 3.18
N ARG A 245 -18.12 16.60 4.10
CA ARG A 245 -16.71 16.14 4.08
C ARG A 245 -16.59 14.62 4.18
N LEU A 246 -17.40 13.97 5.01
CA LEU A 246 -17.47 12.50 5.07
C LEU A 246 -17.86 11.87 3.72
N ASN A 247 -18.77 12.48 2.97
CA ASN A 247 -19.10 11.97 1.63
C ASN A 247 -17.99 12.21 0.61
N GLU A 248 -17.21 13.29 0.77
CA GLU A 248 -16.06 13.60 -0.07
C GLU A 248 -14.92 12.62 0.19
N ILE A 249 -14.61 12.31 1.45
CA ILE A 249 -13.53 11.40 1.81
C ILE A 249 -13.80 9.97 1.34
N GLN A 250 -15.06 9.53 1.34
CA GLN A 250 -15.49 8.24 0.78
C GLN A 250 -15.19 8.06 -0.71
N ALA A 251 -15.03 9.16 -1.45
CA ALA A 251 -14.72 9.15 -2.87
C ALA A 251 -13.27 9.57 -3.17
N ALA A 252 -12.45 9.76 -2.14
CA ALA A 252 -11.11 10.33 -2.27
C ALA A 252 -10.06 9.30 -2.74
N SER A 253 -9.12 9.79 -3.57
CA SER A 253 -7.88 9.07 -3.89
C SER A 253 -6.94 9.05 -2.67
N ALA A 254 -5.85 8.27 -2.73
CA ALA A 254 -4.81 8.32 -1.68
C ALA A 254 -4.26 9.73 -1.46
N GLU A 255 -3.95 10.46 -2.53
CA GLU A 255 -3.44 11.83 -2.45
C GLU A 255 -4.41 12.81 -1.76
N THR A 256 -5.72 12.65 -1.97
CA THR A 256 -6.73 13.56 -1.41
C THR A 256 -7.28 13.09 -0.05
N TRP A 257 -6.99 11.85 0.34
CA TRP A 257 -7.49 11.25 1.57
C TRP A 257 -6.94 11.96 2.81
N GLU A 258 -5.64 12.25 2.85
CA GLU A 258 -5.00 12.84 4.03
C GLU A 258 -5.46 14.27 4.31
N GLU A 259 -5.54 15.12 3.28
CA GLU A 259 -6.07 16.48 3.41
C GLU A 259 -7.51 16.46 3.96
N LEU A 260 -8.35 15.57 3.43
CA LEU A 260 -9.73 15.43 3.88
C LEU A 260 -9.84 14.85 5.31
N LYS A 261 -8.98 13.90 5.68
CA LYS A 261 -8.90 13.34 7.04
C LYS A 261 -8.56 14.43 8.05
N TRP A 262 -7.62 15.31 7.72
CA TRP A 262 -7.26 16.47 8.54
C TRP A 262 -8.43 17.45 8.67
N ASP A 263 -9.03 17.86 7.55
CA ASP A 263 -10.18 18.77 7.52
C ASP A 263 -11.35 18.26 8.39
N ILE A 264 -11.61 16.96 8.34
CA ILE A 264 -12.64 16.29 9.13
C ILE A 264 -12.27 16.29 10.62
N THR A 265 -11.01 15.97 10.96
CA THR A 265 -10.54 15.93 12.35
C THR A 265 -10.61 17.31 13.00
N ALA A 266 -10.12 18.36 12.31
CA ALA A 266 -10.25 19.74 12.75
C ALA A 266 -11.73 20.16 12.85
N GLY A 267 -12.59 19.72 11.93
CA GLY A 267 -14.03 19.96 11.98
C GLY A 267 -14.70 19.35 13.22
N ILE A 268 -14.31 18.14 13.63
CA ILE A 268 -14.77 17.47 14.84
C ILE A 268 -14.37 18.26 16.09
N GLU A 269 -13.11 18.68 16.20
CA GLU A 269 -12.62 19.47 17.34
C GLU A 269 -13.35 20.81 17.48
N ASN A 270 -13.57 21.52 16.37
CA ASN A 270 -14.31 22.78 16.37
C ASN A 270 -15.77 22.60 16.84
N ILE A 271 -16.42 21.50 16.46
CA ILE A 271 -17.78 21.18 16.91
C ILE A 271 -17.79 20.86 18.40
N GLU A 272 -16.85 20.04 18.89
CA GLU A 272 -16.71 19.72 20.32
C GLU A 272 -16.53 21.00 21.17
N GLN A 273 -15.64 21.89 20.76
CA GLN A 273 -15.46 23.18 21.43
C GLN A 273 -16.74 24.01 21.43
N SER A 274 -17.44 24.07 20.29
CA SER A 274 -18.72 24.80 20.18
C SER A 274 -19.78 24.21 21.13
N PHE A 275 -19.82 22.88 21.32
CA PHE A 275 -20.70 22.27 22.30
C PHE A 275 -20.35 22.67 23.73
N GLU A 276 -19.07 22.63 24.12
CA GLU A 276 -18.63 23.01 25.46
C GLU A 276 -19.04 24.46 25.79
N GLU A 277 -18.89 25.37 24.81
CA GLU A 277 -19.30 26.76 24.95
C GLU A 277 -20.79 26.88 25.20
N VAL A 278 -21.64 26.21 24.41
CA VAL A 278 -23.11 26.25 24.58
C VAL A 278 -23.55 25.62 25.91
N GLU A 279 -23.00 24.46 26.26
CA GLU A 279 -23.30 23.75 27.51
C GLU A 279 -22.95 24.62 28.75
N SER A 280 -21.87 25.40 28.69
CA SER A 280 -21.46 26.31 29.77
C SER A 280 -22.45 27.45 30.04
N ARG A 281 -23.33 27.77 29.08
CA ARG A 281 -24.34 28.83 29.18
C ARG A 281 -25.67 28.31 29.75
N ILE A 282 -25.89 26.99 29.66
CA ILE A 282 -27.10 26.31 30.17
C ILE A 282 -26.91 25.87 31.64
N GLY A 283 -25.69 25.50 32.04
CA GLY A 283 -25.33 25.11 33.41
C GLY A 283 -25.12 26.26 34.39
#